data_AF-A0A151AI35-F1
#
_entry.id   AF-A0A151AI35-F1
#
_cell.length_a   1.000
_cell.length_b   1.000
_cell.length_c   1.000
_cell.angle_alpha   90.00
_cell.angle_beta   90.00
_cell.angle_gamma   90.00
#
_symmetry.space_group_name_H-M   'P 1'
#
loop_
_entity.id
_entity.type
_entity.pdbx_description
1 polymer ?
#
loop_
_entity_poly.entity_id
_entity_poly.type
_entity_poly.pdbx_seq_one_letter_code
_entity_poly.pdbx_strand_id
1 'polypeptide(L)' 'MGLGGFLPGMTTISIDDEGVDAVYEGTEFRLERELIEEATEKRYWDVTDHEILQIIERNPELTGEPRRVGDIVR' A
#
# COMPACT_ATOMS: atom_id res chain seq x y z
N MET A 1 -28.11 -1.35 -10.19
CA MET A 1 -27.22 -2.12 -9.29
C MET A 1 -25.99 -2.53 -10.09
N GLY A 2 -24.91 -1.75 -9.98
CA GLY A 2 -23.66 -2.02 -10.68
C GLY A 2 -22.86 -3.08 -9.93
N LEU A 3 -22.33 -4.04 -10.68
CA LEU A 3 -21.58 -5.20 -10.24
C LEU A 3 -20.28 -4.74 -9.54
N GLY A 4 -20.10 -5.10 -8.28
CA GLY A 4 -18.83 -4.95 -7.57
C GLY A 4 -18.48 -6.30 -6.96
N GLY A 5 -18.08 -7.24 -7.82
CA GLY A 5 -17.58 -8.53 -7.37
C GLY A 5 -16.41 -8.33 -6.42
N PHE A 6 -16.58 -8.77 -5.18
CA PHE A 6 -15.51 -8.86 -4.19
C PHE A 6 -14.55 -9.94 -4.70
N LEU A 7 -13.44 -9.52 -5.33
CA LEU A 7 -12.39 -10.41 -5.80
C LEU A 7 -11.48 -10.78 -4.61
N PRO A 8 -11.18 -12.07 -4.37
CA PRO A 8 -10.28 -12.49 -3.30
C PRO A 8 -8.83 -12.14 -3.71
N GLY A 9 -8.14 -11.31 -2.90
CA GLY A 9 -6.76 -10.84 -3.14
C GLY A 9 -6.57 -9.30 -3.19
N MET A 10 -7.64 -8.51 -3.12
CA MET A 10 -7.55 -7.05 -3.31
C MET A 10 -7.15 -6.30 -2.03
N THR A 11 -5.86 -6.35 -1.68
CA THR A 11 -5.28 -5.33 -0.79
C THR A 11 -5.39 -3.98 -1.50
N THR A 12 -6.21 -3.07 -0.98
CA THR A 12 -6.31 -1.71 -1.51
C THR A 12 -5.52 -0.78 -0.62
N ILE A 13 -4.66 0.04 -1.21
CA ILE A 13 -3.90 1.06 -0.48
C ILE A 13 -4.19 2.46 -1.03
N SER A 14 -4.26 3.43 -0.15
CA SER A 14 -4.31 4.86 -0.44
C SER A 14 -3.11 5.52 0.22
N ILE A 15 -2.32 6.25 -0.57
CA ILE A 15 -1.04 6.81 -0.15
C ILE A 15 -1.18 8.32 -0.04
N ASP A 16 -0.76 8.88 1.10
CA ASP A 16 -0.74 10.31 1.41
C ASP A 16 0.62 10.73 1.99
N ASP A 17 0.80 12.02 2.33
CA ASP A 17 2.06 12.56 2.85
C ASP A 17 2.39 12.12 4.28
N GLU A 18 1.40 11.64 5.04
CA GLU A 18 1.53 11.21 6.43
C GLU A 18 1.60 9.68 6.59
N GLY A 19 1.17 8.91 5.58
CA GLY A 19 1.24 7.46 5.60
C GLY A 19 0.38 6.79 4.53
N VAL A 20 -0.02 5.55 4.81
CA VAL A 20 -0.82 4.73 3.89
C VAL A 20 -2.01 4.12 4.61
N ASP A 21 -3.21 4.41 4.12
CA ASP A 21 -4.43 3.70 4.51
C ASP A 21 -4.58 2.43 3.67
N ALA A 22 -4.74 1.29 4.32
CA ALA A 22 -4.83 -0.02 3.69
C ALA A 22 -6.10 -0.75 4.10
N VAL A 23 -6.68 -1.47 3.14
CA VAL A 23 -7.80 -2.38 3.36
C VAL A 23 -7.36 -3.79 2.96
N TYR A 24 -7.20 -4.66 3.95
CA TYR A 24 -6.80 -6.06 3.77
C TYR A 24 -7.85 -6.99 4.36
N GLU A 25 -8.37 -7.93 3.58
CA GLU A 25 -9.43 -8.88 3.99
C GLU A 25 -10.63 -8.21 4.71
N GLY A 26 -11.00 -6.99 4.27
CA GLY A 26 -12.08 -6.20 4.88
C GLY A 26 -11.72 -5.51 6.20
N THR A 27 -10.44 -5.56 6.61
CA THR A 27 -9.90 -4.81 7.75
C THR A 27 -9.21 -3.55 7.24
N GLU A 28 -9.70 -2.40 7.68
CA GLU A 28 -9.11 -1.10 7.38
C GLU A 28 -8.12 -0.72 8.49
N PHE A 29 -6.91 -0.34 8.11
CA PHE A 29 -5.89 0.14 9.04
C PHE A 29 -4.96 1.13 8.35
N ARG A 30 -4.29 1.95 9.15
CA ARG A 30 -3.31 2.93 8.67
C ARG A 30 -1.90 2.49 9.04
N LEU A 31 -1.02 2.50 8.06
CA LEU A 31 0.41 2.42 8.23
C LEU A 31 0.96 3.84 8.29
N GLU A 32 1.41 4.25 9.47
CA GLU A 32 2.07 5.54 9.62
C GLU A 32 3.39 5.57 8.87
N ARG A 33 3.78 6.75 8.39
CA ARG A 33 5.04 6.97 7.70
C ARG A 33 6.23 6.35 8.44
N GLU A 34 6.35 6.60 9.75
CA GLU A 34 7.48 6.14 10.56
C GLU A 34 7.59 4.60 10.56
N LEU A 35 6.45 3.89 10.65
CA LEU A 35 6.42 2.43 10.59
C LEU A 35 6.88 1.89 9.22
N ILE A 36 6.51 2.56 8.13
CA ILE A 36 6.92 2.18 6.79
C ILE A 36 8.42 2.41 6.62
N GLU A 37 8.94 3.54 7.10
CA GLU A 37 10.37 3.87 7.03
C GLU A 37 11.21 2.87 7.83
N GLU A 38 10.74 2.48 9.04
CA GLU A 38 11.39 1.45 9.85
C GLU A 38 11.33 0.07 9.19
N ALA A 39 10.19 -0.31 8.62
CA ALA A 39 10.01 -1.63 7.99
C ALA A 39 10.82 -1.79 6.69
N THR A 40 11.03 -0.69 5.95
CA THR A 40 11.73 -0.70 4.66
C THR A 40 13.19 -0.24 4.75
N GLU A 41 13.61 0.29 5.90
CA GLU A 41 14.90 0.95 6.11
C GLU A 41 15.18 2.05 5.06
N LYS A 42 14.13 2.72 4.60
CA LYS A 42 14.16 3.75 3.55
C LYS A 42 13.37 4.98 3.99
N ARG A 43 13.62 6.11 3.32
CA ARG A 43 12.74 7.27 3.46
C ARG A 43 11.42 6.99 2.77
N TYR A 44 10.32 7.44 3.36
CA TYR A 44 8.97 7.16 2.91
C TYR A 44 8.74 7.50 1.43
N TRP A 45 9.26 8.65 1.00
CA TRP A 45 9.17 9.12 -0.39
C TRP A 45 9.91 8.24 -1.40
N ASP A 46 10.91 7.48 -0.94
CA ASP A 46 11.71 6.56 -1.75
C ASP A 46 11.14 5.13 -1.74
N VAL A 47 10.16 4.85 -0.88
CA VAL A 47 9.45 3.55 -0.79
C VAL A 47 8.49 3.41 -1.97
N THR A 48 8.32 2.18 -2.44
CA THR A 48 7.39 1.85 -3.52
C THR A 48 6.06 1.27 -3.02
N ASP A 49 4.99 1.46 -3.79
CA ASP A 49 3.68 0.86 -3.52
C ASP A 49 3.78 -0.68 -3.35
N HIS A 50 4.64 -1.33 -4.14
CA HIS A 50 4.90 -2.76 -4.06
C HIS A 50 5.57 -3.19 -2.74
N GLU A 51 6.45 -2.36 -2.18
CA GLU A 51 7.05 -2.62 -0.87
C GLU A 51 6.02 -2.47 0.25
N ILE A 52 5.14 -1.47 0.13
CA ILE A 52 4.06 -1.25 1.10
C ILE A 52 3.07 -2.42 1.08
N LEU A 53 2.69 -2.88 -0.11
CA LEU A 53 1.87 -4.08 -0.26
C LEU A 53 2.53 -5.32 0.37
N GLN A 54 3.85 -5.47 0.24
CA GLN A 54 4.59 -6.59 0.85
C GLN A 54 4.67 -6.52 2.39
N ILE A 55 4.53 -5.34 3.00
CA ILE A 55 4.41 -5.18 4.45
C ILE A 55 3.04 -5.67 4.93
N ILE A 56 1.99 -5.38 4.15
CA ILE A 56 0.60 -5.70 4.47
C ILE A 56 0.31 -7.18 4.22
N GLU A 57 0.70 -7.66 3.05
CA GLU A 57 0.42 -8.99 2.55
C GLU A 57 1.74 -9.66 2.16
N ARG A 58 1.97 -10.90 2.60
CA ARG A 58 3.26 -11.58 2.32
C ARG A 58 3.47 -11.90 0.84
N ASN A 59 2.40 -12.08 0.08
CA ASN A 59 2.48 -12.47 -1.32
C ASN A 59 1.41 -11.73 -2.15
N PRO A 60 1.49 -10.39 -2.21
CA PRO A 60 0.50 -9.58 -2.86
C PRO A 60 0.52 -9.83 -4.37
N GLU A 61 -0.63 -9.72 -5.01
CA GLU A 61 -0.71 -9.69 -6.47
C GLU A 61 -0.19 -8.36 -6.99
N LEU A 62 1.14 -8.25 -7.08
CA LEU A 62 1.84 -7.11 -7.65
C LEU A 62 1.56 -7.05 -9.15
N THR A 63 0.85 -6.00 -9.58
CA THR A 63 0.55 -5.76 -10.99
C THR A 63 1.24 -4.48 -11.46
N GLY A 64 1.92 -4.55 -12.61
CA GLY A 64 2.61 -3.40 -13.21
C GLY A 64 4.06 -3.22 -12.72
N GLU A 65 4.57 -1.99 -12.87
CA GLU A 65 5.89 -1.60 -12.41
C GLU A 65 5.79 -0.88 -11.05
N PRO A 66 6.75 -1.11 -10.12
CA PRO A 66 6.76 -0.44 -8.83
C PRO A 66 6.91 1.08 -8.98
N ARG A 67 6.06 1.82 -8.29
CA ARG A 67 6.03 3.29 -8.30
C ARG A 67 6.36 3.82 -6.91
N ARG A 68 7.19 4.87 -6.85
CA ARG A 68 7.56 5.48 -5.57
C ARG A 68 6.41 6.30 -5.03
N VAL A 69 6.28 6.33 -3.70
CA VAL A 69 5.35 7.19 -2.97
C VAL A 69 5.47 8.65 -3.39
N GLY A 70 6.70 9.17 -3.54
CA GLY A 70 6.94 10.54 -3.98
C GLY A 70 6.44 10.87 -5.40
N ASP A 71 6.26 9.85 -6.24
CA ASP A 71 5.66 10.00 -7.58
C ASP A 71 4.13 9.84 -7.57
N ILE A 72 3.55 9.37 -6.47
CA ILE A 72 2.11 9.11 -6.30
C ILE A 72 1.40 10.29 -5.65
N VAL A 73 1.98 10.86 -4.58
CA VAL A 73 1.38 11.96 -3.78
C VAL A 73 1.48 13.33 -4.48
N ARG A 74 2.02 13.40 -5.69
CA ARG A 74 2.37 14.65 -6.39
C ARG A 74 1.19 15.37 -7.05
#